data_AF-A6INF9-F1
#
_entry.id   AF-A6INF9-F1
#
_cell.length_a   1.000
_cell.length_b   1.000
_cell.length_c   1.000
_cell.angle_alpha   90.00
_cell.angle_beta   90.00
_cell.angle_gamma   90.00
#
_symmetry.space_group_name_H-M   'P 1'
#
loop_
_entity.id
_entity.type
_entity.pdbx_description
1 polymer ?
#
loop_
_entity_poly.entity_id
_entity_poly.type
_entity_poly.pdbx_seq_one_letter_code
_entity_poly.pdbx_strand_id
1 'polypeptide(L)' 'MKSRLNLVKDKIIRFIQEQLKYKSKFNFVTFDGQAIAWREKLAEINEDNLKQALSWI' A
#
# COMPACT_ATOMS: atom_id res chain seq x y z
N MET A 1 -16.16 -13.21 3.90
CA MET A 1 -14.78 -12.73 3.63
C MET A 1 -14.72 -11.43 2.83
N LYS A 2 -15.50 -11.25 1.75
CA LYS A 2 -15.51 -9.99 0.93
C LYS A 2 -15.67 -8.70 1.75
N SER A 3 -16.49 -8.69 2.80
CA SER A 3 -16.69 -7.52 3.67
C SER A 3 -15.44 -7.09 4.45
N ARG A 4 -14.59 -8.04 4.85
CA ARG A 4 -13.36 -7.72 5.60
C ARG A 4 -12.25 -7.21 4.68
N LEU A 5 -12.21 -7.66 3.43
CA LEU A 5 -11.21 -7.19 2.47
C LEU A 5 -11.39 -5.70 2.17
N ASN A 6 -12.62 -5.26 1.90
CA ASN A 6 -12.90 -3.84 1.68
C ASN A 6 -12.54 -2.99 2.90
N LEU A 7 -12.88 -3.46 4.11
CA LEU A 7 -12.50 -2.79 5.36
C LEU A 7 -10.98 -2.65 5.49
N VAL A 8 -10.20 -3.70 5.16
CA VAL A 8 -8.74 -3.65 5.20
C VAL A 8 -8.21 -2.66 4.17
N LYS A 9 -8.72 -2.68 2.93
CA LYS A 9 -8.33 -1.72 1.88
C LYS A 9 -8.58 -0.28 2.32
N ASP A 10 -9.77 0.02 2.87
CA ASP A 10 -10.11 1.35 3.37
C ASP A 10 -9.15 1.81 4.49
N LYS A 11 -8.76 0.89 5.38
CA LYS A 11 -7.80 1.20 6.46
C LYS A 11 -6.40 1.47 5.93
N ILE A 12 -5.95 0.72 4.91
CA ILE A 12 -4.64 0.97 4.27
C ILE A 12 -4.66 2.32 3.54
N ILE A 13 -5.74 2.65 2.83
CA ILE A 13 -5.88 3.94 2.14
C ILE A 13 -5.77 5.10 3.15
N ARG A 14 -6.48 5.03 4.29
CA ARG A 14 -6.35 6.04 5.35
C ARG A 14 -4.93 6.09 5.94
N PHE A 15 -4.32 4.94 6.20
CA PHE A 15 -2.93 4.89 6.66
C PHE A 15 -1.97 5.59 5.70
N ILE A 16 -2.15 5.43 4.39
CA ILE A 16 -1.35 6.12 3.37
C ILE A 16 -1.51 7.64 3.51
N GLN A 17 -2.75 8.11 3.57
CA GLN A 17 -3.10 9.52 3.59
C GLN A 17 -2.73 10.24 4.89
N GLU A 18 -2.77 9.53 6.02
CA GLU A 18 -2.59 10.13 7.35
C GLU A 18 -1.19 9.93 7.91
N GLN A 19 -0.51 8.83 7.56
CA GLN A 19 0.71 8.42 8.25
C GLN A 19 1.87 8.08 7.30
N LEU A 20 1.65 7.25 6.28
CA LEU A 20 2.74 6.73 5.43
C LEU A 20 3.41 7.84 4.61
N LYS A 21 2.63 8.82 4.13
CA LYS A 21 3.14 9.96 3.34
C LYS A 21 4.16 10.85 4.07
N TYR A 22 4.39 10.64 5.37
CA TYR A 22 5.38 11.35 6.17
C TYR A 22 6.63 10.49 6.48
N LYS A 23 6.75 9.31 5.87
CA LYS A 23 7.96 8.47 5.95
C LYS A 23 8.93 8.80 4.81
N SER A 24 10.12 8.22 4.85
CA SER A 24 11.11 8.37 3.78
C SER A 24 10.83 7.43 2.61
N LYS A 25 10.63 6.14 2.92
CA LYS A 25 10.43 5.09 1.92
C LYS A 25 9.37 4.09 2.36
N PHE A 26 8.78 3.38 1.40
CA PHE A 26 7.79 2.35 1.64
C PHE A 26 7.76 1.28 0.55
N ASN A 27 7.13 0.15 0.86
CA ASN A 27 6.69 -0.84 -0.13
C ASN A 27 5.48 -1.60 0.44
N PHE A 28 4.70 -2.21 -0.43
CA PHE A 28 3.62 -3.11 -0.04
C PHE A 28 3.89 -4.52 -0.56
N VAL A 29 3.55 -5.50 0.28
CA VAL A 29 3.59 -6.91 -0.06
C VAL A 29 2.25 -7.53 0.34
N THR A 30 1.60 -8.20 -0.59
CA THR A 30 0.39 -8.99 -0.36
C THR A 30 0.76 -10.47 -0.37
N PHE A 31 0.02 -11.29 0.37
CA PHE A 31 0.22 -12.73 0.39
C PHE A 31 -1.12 -13.46 0.53
N ASP A 32 -1.23 -14.58 -0.16
CA ASP A 32 -2.21 -15.64 0.08
C ASP A 32 -1.51 -17.01 0.08
N GLY A 33 -1.20 -17.56 -1.10
CA GLY A 33 -0.30 -18.68 -1.35
C GLY A 33 1.05 -18.25 -1.94
N GLN A 34 1.16 -17.04 -2.49
CA GLN A 34 2.45 -16.44 -2.91
C GLN A 34 2.55 -14.98 -2.45
N ALA A 35 3.75 -14.58 -2.05
CA ALA A 35 4.04 -13.18 -1.74
C ALA A 35 4.31 -12.39 -3.03
N ILE A 36 3.55 -11.31 -3.24
CA ILE A 36 3.71 -10.41 -4.38
C ILE A 36 3.98 -9.00 -3.83
N ALA A 37 5.11 -8.43 -4.24
CA ALA A 37 5.49 -7.07 -3.87
C ALA A 37 5.06 -6.08 -4.96
N TRP A 38 4.59 -4.90 -4.56
CA TRP A 38 4.28 -3.80 -5.50
C TRP A 38 5.55 -3.30 -6.22
N ARG A 39 6.67 -3.23 -5.49
CA ARG A 39 8.01 -2.95 -6.01
C ARG A 39 9.00 -4.00 -5.53
N GLU A 40 10.12 -4.18 -6.23
CA GLU A 40 11.21 -5.07 -5.79
C GLU A 40 11.89 -4.57 -4.50
N LYS A 41 11.94 -3.25 -4.29
CA LYS A 41 12.60 -2.58 -3.14
C LYS A 41 11.72 -1.45 -2.59
N LEU A 42 12.13 -0.90 -1.45
CA LEU A 42 11.50 0.30 -0.89
C LEU A 42 11.57 1.47 -1.88
N ALA A 43 10.43 2.07 -2.19
CA ALA A 43 10.30 3.26 -3.03
C ALA A 43 10.25 4.54 -2.18
N GLU A 44 10.80 5.64 -2.69
CA GLU A 44 10.70 6.95 -2.05
C GLU A 44 9.24 7.40 -1.92
N ILE A 45 8.92 8.12 -0.85
CA ILE A 45 7.63 8.81 -0.73
C ILE A 45 7.62 10.02 -1.68
N ASN A 46 6.77 9.96 -2.69
CA ASN A 46 6.41 11.06 -3.57
C ASN A 46 4.99 10.84 -4.13
N GLU A 47 4.40 11.85 -4.76
CA GLU A 47 3.01 11.77 -5.24
C GLU A 47 2.78 10.63 -6.24
N ASP A 48 3.75 10.38 -7.13
CA ASP A 48 3.64 9.36 -8.17
C ASP A 48 3.61 7.95 -7.56
N ASN A 49 4.56 7.66 -6.67
CA ASN A 49 4.63 6.39 -5.95
C ASN A 49 3.39 6.17 -5.07
N LEU A 50 2.88 7.20 -4.40
CA LEU A 50 1.66 7.10 -3.60
C LEU A 50 0.42 6.81 -4.47
N LYS A 51 0.28 7.47 -5.62
CA LYS A 51 -0.81 7.21 -6.59
C LYS A 51 -0.74 5.79 -7.14
N GLN A 52 0.45 5.33 -7.53
CA GLN A 52 0.66 3.97 -8.04
C GLN A 52 0.36 2.91 -6.98
N ALA A 53 0.77 3.12 -5.73
CA ALA A 53 0.46 2.21 -4.64
C ALA A 53 -1.05 2.16 -4.34
N LEU A 54 -1.73 3.31 -4.34
CA LEU A 54 -3.19 3.37 -4.20
C LEU A 54 -3.93 2.65 -5.33
N SER A 55 -3.43 2.73 -6.57
CA SER A 55 -4.01 2.00 -7.71
C SER A 55 -3.76 0.49 -7.64
N TRP A 56 -2.74 0.05 -6.91
CA TRP A 56 -2.40 -1.37 -6.75
C TRP A 56 -3.22 -2.04 -5.64
N ILE A 57 -3.61 -1.28 -4.60
CA ILE A 57 -4.45 -1.74 -3.48
C ILE A 57 -5.89 -1.94 -3.93
#